data_AF-A0A023D5N4-F1
#
_entry.id   AF-A0A023D5N4-F1
#
_cell.length_a   1.000
_cell.length_b   1.000
_cell.length_c   1.000
_cell.angle_alpha   90.00
_cell.angle_beta   90.00
_cell.angle_gamma   90.00
#
_symmetry.space_group_name_H-M   'P 1'
#
loop_
_entity.id
_entity.type
_entity.pdbx_description
1 polymer ?
#
loop_
_entity_poly.entity_id
_entity_poly.type
_entity_poly.pdbx_seq_one_letter_code
_entity_poly.pdbx_strand_id
1 'polypeptide(L)'
;MTRRFPPFLLLLGLLPGLAPLAAHAKGGVSDVVAAAPYRLYLRAPCLSSTRVTLSVMNGNVSVEQVPDGVSFESNGRDAVLRGDSCDGSVTVSAPAGTAVILTGGSGNVAISGVGGPVVVEESGSGDLSVDRASALLLRLRSSGDVRIGTLLGPALIYDSASSDVTIATAATPSLSAVTSGSGNLSVREGFVGRAALLDNGTADISLHAVVGQATVLSQGSGDVRLERLTGVLRRYVSGTGSISAGRMYAAGSVIDKPFDGNVIVLDDGTKLSDAGIAAASGLRLGAEALSGAAWLTPDLAATASAIPPIPPIPPIPPIPAITIPAISVPQVTSHHSRHESDGFHISGALTLVILALVFRRRLARACLLLAQRFHVRMNDGTREALARFAQPPSRVPAGAAASASDSMPENDPRVSRLVERLRALEPRLARMESFVTSKDFHLHRQFRDLDREAG
;
A
#
# COMPACT_ATOMS: atom_id res chain seq x y z
N MET A 1 -43.04 -9.97 45.42
CA MET A 1 -41.77 -9.38 44.92
C MET A 1 -41.72 -9.55 43.42
N THR A 2 -41.71 -8.42 42.73
CA THR A 2 -41.96 -8.23 41.31
C THR A 2 -40.72 -8.51 40.46
N ARG A 3 -40.76 -9.48 39.55
CA ARG A 3 -39.94 -9.45 38.32
C ARG A 3 -40.74 -9.96 37.13
N ARG A 4 -41.23 -8.98 36.36
CA ARG A 4 -41.79 -9.11 35.02
C ARG A 4 -40.63 -9.39 34.04
N PHE A 5 -40.76 -10.43 33.24
CA PHE A 5 -40.02 -10.60 31.99
C PHE A 5 -40.81 -9.93 30.85
N PRO A 6 -40.18 -9.12 29.99
CA PRO A 6 -40.69 -8.85 28.66
C PRO A 6 -39.76 -9.45 27.57
N PRO A 7 -40.27 -9.56 26.34
CA PRO A 7 -39.86 -10.56 25.37
C PRO A 7 -38.64 -10.12 24.55
N PHE A 8 -37.81 -11.10 24.18
CA PHE A 8 -36.79 -10.95 23.15
C PHE A 8 -37.49 -10.82 21.79
N LEU A 9 -37.63 -9.59 21.31
CA LEU A 9 -38.09 -9.29 19.95
C LEU A 9 -36.84 -9.00 19.09
N LEU A 10 -36.55 -9.91 18.18
CA LEU A 10 -35.42 -9.88 17.26
C LEU A 10 -35.82 -9.01 16.06
N LEU A 11 -35.34 -7.76 16.02
CA LEU A 11 -35.57 -6.84 14.89
C LEU A 11 -34.29 -6.70 14.07
N LEU A 12 -34.25 -7.39 12.94
CA LEU A 12 -33.37 -7.14 11.80
C LEU A 12 -33.61 -5.70 11.31
N GLY A 13 -32.58 -4.84 11.34
CA GLY A 13 -32.67 -3.44 10.91
C GLY A 13 -31.49 -3.04 10.03
N LEU A 14 -31.80 -2.73 8.76
CA LEU A 14 -30.90 -2.42 7.65
C LEU A 14 -29.90 -1.28 7.90
N LEU A 15 -28.65 -1.50 7.50
CA LEU A 15 -27.61 -0.47 7.28
C LEU A 15 -27.56 -0.09 5.79
N PRO A 16 -27.61 1.21 5.42
CA PRO A 16 -27.07 1.69 4.16
C PRO A 16 -25.75 2.47 4.37
N GLY A 17 -24.71 2.09 3.61
CA GLY A 17 -23.80 3.07 3.01
C GLY A 17 -22.41 3.30 3.62
N LEU A 18 -21.74 2.29 4.21
CA LEU A 18 -20.28 2.27 4.20
C LEU A 18 -19.86 1.39 3.02
N ALA A 19 -19.27 2.00 1.99
CA ALA A 19 -18.64 1.24 0.91
C ALA A 19 -17.58 0.33 1.55
N PRO A 20 -17.63 -0.98 1.31
CA PRO A 20 -16.70 -1.92 1.91
C PRO A 20 -15.29 -1.67 1.37
N LEU A 21 -14.38 -1.24 2.24
CA LEU A 21 -12.94 -1.40 2.01
C LEU A 21 -12.66 -2.90 1.93
N ALA A 22 -12.35 -3.34 0.71
CA ALA A 22 -11.73 -4.61 0.39
C ALA A 22 -12.39 -5.85 1.04
N ALA A 23 -13.53 -6.26 0.50
CA ALA A 23 -13.69 -7.70 0.30
C ALA A 23 -12.39 -8.20 -0.36
N HIS A 24 -11.77 -9.23 0.23
CA HIS A 24 -10.67 -9.94 -0.41
C HIS A 24 -11.22 -10.53 -1.70
N ALA A 25 -11.26 -9.72 -2.75
CA ALA A 25 -11.56 -10.17 -4.07
C ALA A 25 -10.50 -11.22 -4.35
N LYS A 26 -10.93 -12.47 -4.56
CA LYS A 26 -10.12 -13.49 -5.22
C LYS A 26 -9.70 -13.06 -6.65
N GLY A 27 -10.06 -11.85 -7.06
CA GLY A 27 -9.76 -11.27 -8.35
C GLY A 27 -8.30 -10.85 -8.46
N GLY A 28 -7.75 -11.04 -9.65
CA GLY A 28 -6.41 -10.59 -9.99
C GLY A 28 -6.36 -9.08 -10.21
N VAL A 29 -5.19 -8.57 -10.61
CA VAL A 29 -4.98 -7.13 -10.90
C VAL A 29 -6.00 -6.60 -11.92
N SER A 30 -6.35 -7.41 -12.93
CA SER A 30 -7.35 -7.06 -13.94
C SER A 30 -8.73 -6.75 -13.34
N ASP A 31 -9.17 -7.52 -12.35
CA ASP A 31 -10.46 -7.30 -11.68
C ASP A 31 -10.46 -5.99 -10.90
N VAL A 32 -9.34 -5.65 -10.25
CA VAL A 32 -9.19 -4.38 -9.52
C VAL A 32 -9.20 -3.20 -10.49
N VAL A 33 -8.55 -3.32 -11.66
CA VAL A 33 -8.56 -2.29 -12.70
C VAL A 33 -9.96 -2.11 -13.30
N ALA A 34 -10.68 -3.19 -13.58
CA ALA A 34 -12.04 -3.15 -14.12
C ALA A 34 -13.05 -2.56 -13.11
N ALA A 35 -12.83 -2.79 -11.81
CA ALA A 35 -13.65 -2.26 -10.73
C ALA A 35 -13.35 -0.79 -10.39
N ALA A 36 -12.31 -0.18 -10.97
CA ALA A 36 -11.96 1.21 -10.67
C ALA A 36 -13.09 2.18 -11.08
N PRO A 37 -13.35 3.22 -10.27
CA PRO A 37 -14.42 4.20 -10.54
C PRO A 37 -14.11 5.03 -11.78
N TYR A 38 -12.83 5.32 -12.02
CA TYR A 38 -12.33 6.09 -13.15
C TYR A 38 -11.10 5.40 -13.76
N ARG A 39 -10.86 5.62 -15.05
CA ARG A 39 -9.68 5.14 -15.77
C ARG A 39 -9.01 6.27 -16.53
N LEU A 40 -7.70 6.43 -16.33
CA LEU A 40 -6.88 7.39 -17.05
C LEU A 40 -5.90 6.64 -17.95
N TYR A 41 -6.06 6.79 -19.26
CA TYR A 41 -5.17 6.23 -20.26
C TYR A 41 -4.16 7.30 -20.70
N LEU A 42 -2.87 7.03 -20.48
CA LEU A 42 -1.75 7.87 -20.91
C LEU A 42 -1.09 7.22 -22.12
N ARG A 43 -1.39 7.76 -23.31
CA ARG A 43 -0.91 7.28 -24.63
C ARG A 43 -0.21 8.40 -25.37
N ALA A 44 0.76 9.03 -24.71
CA ALA A 44 1.50 10.15 -25.25
C ALA A 44 3.00 9.90 -25.11
N PRO A 45 3.55 8.90 -25.85
CA PRO A 45 4.94 8.49 -25.69
C PRO A 45 5.96 9.59 -26.01
N CYS A 46 5.54 10.63 -26.73
CA CYS A 46 6.36 11.77 -27.09
C CYS A 46 6.62 12.77 -25.94
N LEU A 47 5.85 12.70 -24.84
CA LEU A 47 6.03 13.61 -23.71
C LEU A 47 7.36 13.35 -22.99
N SER A 48 8.11 14.42 -22.68
CA SER A 48 9.36 14.32 -21.92
C SER A 48 9.12 14.17 -20.41
N SER A 49 7.98 14.64 -19.90
CA SER A 49 7.56 14.36 -18.53
C SER A 49 6.04 14.36 -18.35
N THR A 50 5.52 13.40 -17.59
CA THR A 50 4.10 13.35 -17.21
C THR A 50 3.96 13.29 -15.70
N ARG A 51 3.20 14.22 -15.12
CA ARG A 51 2.85 14.19 -13.71
C ARG A 51 1.36 13.90 -13.55
N VAL A 52 1.04 12.89 -12.76
CA VAL A 52 -0.35 12.56 -12.37
C VAL A 52 -0.50 12.85 -10.88
N THR A 53 -1.50 13.64 -10.53
CA THR A 53 -1.86 13.98 -9.14
C THR A 53 -3.24 13.38 -8.82
N LEU A 54 -3.26 12.37 -7.95
CA LEU A 54 -4.47 11.71 -7.46
C LEU A 54 -4.91 12.35 -6.16
N SER A 55 -6.03 13.08 -6.20
CA SER A 55 -6.51 13.86 -5.06
C SER A 55 -7.93 13.46 -4.67
N VAL A 56 -8.33 13.78 -3.43
CA VAL A 56 -9.68 13.48 -2.90
C VAL A 56 -10.75 14.43 -3.49
N MET A 57 -10.47 15.06 -4.63
CA MET A 57 -11.42 15.96 -5.27
C MET A 57 -12.63 15.17 -5.79
N ASN A 58 -13.82 15.72 -5.53
CA ASN A 58 -15.04 15.30 -6.21
C ASN A 58 -15.02 15.95 -7.59
N GLY A 59 -14.68 15.21 -8.64
CA GLY A 59 -14.60 15.79 -9.98
C GLY A 59 -14.21 14.79 -11.05
N ASN A 60 -14.25 15.24 -12.30
CA ASN A 60 -13.71 14.50 -13.43
C ASN A 60 -12.18 14.69 -13.49
N VAL A 61 -11.52 13.84 -14.27
CA VAL A 61 -10.09 14.02 -14.60
C VAL A 61 -9.91 15.33 -15.38
N SER A 62 -8.92 16.13 -15.01
CA SER A 62 -8.61 17.42 -15.64
C SER A 62 -7.12 17.55 -15.95
N VAL A 63 -6.78 18.28 -17.01
CA VAL A 63 -5.40 18.60 -17.38
C VAL A 63 -5.18 20.09 -17.20
N GLU A 64 -4.07 20.49 -16.58
CA GLU A 64 -3.76 21.90 -16.31
C GLU A 64 -3.35 22.64 -17.59
N GLN A 65 -2.42 22.06 -18.35
CA GLN A 65 -1.95 22.59 -19.62
C GLN A 65 -1.68 21.42 -20.56
N VAL A 66 -2.23 21.49 -21.78
CA VAL A 66 -2.02 20.49 -22.83
C VAL A 66 -0.99 21.06 -23.80
N PRO A 67 0.22 20.47 -23.92
CA PRO A 67 1.21 20.94 -24.89
C PRO A 67 0.78 20.65 -26.33
N ASP A 68 1.43 21.33 -27.29
CA ASP A 68 1.17 21.12 -28.71
C ASP A 68 1.40 19.66 -29.11
N GLY A 69 0.51 19.13 -29.96
CA GLY A 69 0.56 17.73 -30.40
C GLY A 69 -0.01 16.71 -29.41
N VAL A 70 -0.54 17.16 -28.26
CA VAL A 70 -1.27 16.32 -27.30
C VAL A 70 -2.75 16.64 -27.33
N SER A 71 -3.60 15.61 -27.25
CA SER A 71 -5.04 15.74 -27.10
C SER A 71 -5.51 15.06 -25.81
N PHE A 72 -6.52 15.65 -25.18
CA PHE A 72 -7.14 15.12 -23.97
C PHE A 72 -8.65 14.98 -24.18
N GLU A 73 -9.16 13.77 -23.98
CA GLU A 73 -10.58 13.43 -24.07
C GLU A 73 -11.04 12.84 -22.74
N SER A 74 -12.21 13.24 -22.24
CA SER A 74 -12.83 12.61 -21.07
C SER A 74 -14.31 12.38 -21.30
N ASN A 75 -14.81 11.19 -20.94
CA ASN A 75 -16.21 10.77 -21.07
C ASN A 75 -16.86 10.49 -19.69
N GLY A 76 -16.34 11.12 -18.63
CA GLY A 76 -16.78 10.92 -17.26
C GLY A 76 -16.06 9.76 -16.57
N ARG A 77 -16.21 8.52 -17.06
CA ARG A 77 -15.53 7.34 -16.46
C ARG A 77 -14.10 7.20 -16.94
N ASP A 78 -13.86 7.46 -18.21
CA ASP A 78 -12.57 7.33 -18.86
C ASP A 78 -12.03 8.70 -19.24
N ALA A 79 -10.73 8.86 -19.10
CA ALA A 79 -9.97 9.97 -19.60
C ALA A 79 -8.79 9.42 -20.41
N VAL A 80 -8.53 10.01 -21.57
CA VAL A 80 -7.48 9.57 -22.49
C VAL A 80 -6.64 10.78 -22.86
N LEU A 81 -5.34 10.70 -22.59
CA LEU A 81 -4.34 11.63 -23.09
C LEU A 81 -3.61 10.94 -24.26
N ARG A 82 -3.64 11.54 -25.45
CA ARG A 82 -2.96 11.01 -26.66
C ARG A 82 -1.94 12.00 -27.20
N GLY A 83 -0.86 11.50 -27.78
CA GLY A 83 0.09 12.33 -28.52
C GLY A 83 1.17 11.50 -29.20
N ASP A 84 1.36 11.69 -30.50
CA ASP A 84 2.33 10.93 -31.30
C ASP A 84 3.59 11.75 -31.64
N SER A 85 3.46 13.07 -31.68
CA SER A 85 4.55 14.03 -31.94
C SER A 85 4.33 15.25 -31.08
N CYS A 86 5.02 15.30 -29.96
CA CYS A 86 4.94 16.36 -28.97
C CYS A 86 6.29 16.50 -28.27
N ASP A 87 6.51 17.65 -27.68
CA ASP A 87 7.56 17.88 -26.70
C ASP A 87 6.96 18.67 -25.54
N GLY A 88 7.50 18.47 -24.35
CA GLY A 88 7.10 19.14 -23.13
C GLY A 88 6.50 18.22 -22.09
N SER A 89 5.85 18.85 -21.12
CA SER A 89 5.38 18.20 -19.90
C SER A 89 3.91 18.45 -19.66
N VAL A 90 3.22 17.47 -19.09
CA VAL A 90 1.80 17.57 -18.75
C VAL A 90 1.58 17.27 -17.27
N THR A 91 0.65 18.01 -16.65
CA THR A 91 0.14 17.69 -15.32
C THR A 91 -1.34 17.32 -15.41
N VAL A 92 -1.67 16.10 -15.01
CA VAL A 92 -3.03 15.55 -15.01
C VAL A 92 -3.49 15.38 -13.57
N SER A 93 -4.61 16.00 -13.20
CA SER A 93 -5.26 15.80 -11.92
C SER A 93 -6.43 14.82 -12.07
N ALA A 94 -6.48 13.80 -11.22
CA ALA A 94 -7.57 12.83 -11.23
C ALA A 94 -8.08 12.53 -9.80
N PRO A 95 -9.31 12.03 -9.66
CA PRO A 95 -9.83 11.57 -8.38
C PRO A 95 -9.02 10.41 -7.80
N ALA A 96 -8.98 10.32 -6.47
CA ALA A 96 -8.42 9.21 -5.74
C ALA A 96 -9.04 7.87 -6.19
N GLY A 97 -8.21 6.82 -6.29
CA GLY A 97 -8.66 5.50 -6.74
C GLY A 97 -8.83 5.36 -8.26
N THR A 98 -8.55 6.40 -9.05
CA THR A 98 -8.48 6.30 -10.52
C THR A 98 -7.44 5.26 -10.92
N ALA A 99 -7.80 4.32 -11.80
CA ALA A 99 -6.84 3.41 -12.41
C ALA A 99 -6.04 4.17 -13.47
N VAL A 100 -4.71 4.13 -13.36
CA VAL A 100 -3.82 4.76 -14.34
C VAL A 100 -3.24 3.68 -15.25
N ILE A 101 -3.48 3.82 -16.54
CA ILE A 101 -3.00 2.91 -17.59
C ILE A 101 -2.02 3.68 -18.46
N LEU A 102 -0.74 3.31 -18.40
CA LEU A 102 0.34 3.92 -19.17
C LEU A 102 0.73 2.99 -20.32
N THR A 103 0.80 3.53 -21.53
CA THR A 103 1.20 2.77 -22.72
C THR A 103 2.27 3.53 -23.49
N GLY A 104 3.52 3.07 -23.35
CA GLY A 104 4.71 3.62 -24.00
C GLY A 104 5.17 4.98 -23.46
N GLY A 105 6.42 5.33 -23.79
CA GLY A 105 6.97 6.65 -23.55
C GLY A 105 8.45 6.63 -23.21
N SER A 106 9.17 7.68 -23.61
CA SER A 106 10.57 7.89 -23.24
C SER A 106 10.75 8.91 -22.11
N GLY A 107 9.69 9.63 -21.75
CA GLY A 107 9.71 10.64 -20.71
C GLY A 107 9.45 10.10 -19.31
N ASN A 108 9.82 10.91 -18.31
CA ASN A 108 9.66 10.54 -16.91
C ASN A 108 8.22 10.68 -16.46
N VAL A 109 7.68 9.65 -15.82
CA VAL A 109 6.31 9.65 -15.30
C VAL A 109 6.31 9.64 -13.77
N ALA A 110 5.62 10.60 -13.16
CA ALA A 110 5.46 10.69 -11.72
C ALA A 110 3.96 10.65 -11.33
N ILE A 111 3.53 9.59 -10.66
CA ILE A 111 2.16 9.41 -10.15
C ILE A 111 2.19 9.61 -8.63
N SER A 112 1.47 10.62 -8.16
CA SER A 112 1.45 11.01 -6.74
C SER A 112 0.03 10.97 -6.18
N GLY A 113 -0.11 10.70 -4.88
CA GLY A 113 -1.40 10.75 -4.18
C GLY A 113 -2.07 9.39 -3.95
N VAL A 114 -3.40 9.39 -3.80
CA VAL A 114 -4.13 8.24 -3.24
C VAL A 114 -4.41 7.16 -4.30
N GLY A 115 -3.61 6.08 -4.19
CA GLY A 115 -3.47 4.95 -5.09
C GLY A 115 -4.74 4.24 -5.54
N GLY A 116 -5.02 4.36 -6.83
CA GLY A 116 -5.74 3.35 -7.60
C GLY A 116 -4.81 2.29 -8.17
N PRO A 117 -5.33 1.38 -9.01
CA PRO A 117 -4.54 0.43 -9.76
C PRO A 117 -3.63 1.13 -10.76
N VAL A 118 -2.42 0.62 -10.92
CA VAL A 118 -1.47 1.12 -11.93
C VAL A 118 -1.15 -0.01 -12.89
N VAL A 119 -1.36 0.24 -14.18
CA VAL A 119 -1.02 -0.65 -15.29
C VAL A 119 -0.02 0.09 -16.17
N VAL A 120 1.15 -0.50 -16.36
CA VAL A 120 2.23 0.09 -17.15
C VAL A 120 2.62 -0.91 -18.23
N GLU A 121 2.47 -0.49 -19.47
CA GLU A 121 3.05 -1.17 -20.64
C GLU A 121 4.08 -0.22 -21.24
N GLU A 122 5.30 -0.22 -20.71
CA GLU A 122 6.29 0.78 -21.10
C GLU A 122 7.31 0.22 -22.07
N SER A 123 7.55 1.02 -23.12
CA SER A 123 8.62 0.87 -24.07
C SER A 123 9.28 2.25 -24.20
N GLY A 124 10.53 2.36 -23.76
CA GLY A 124 11.30 3.59 -23.77
C GLY A 124 12.43 3.61 -22.74
N SER A 125 12.86 4.79 -22.33
CA SER A 125 14.00 4.99 -21.41
C SER A 125 13.67 5.91 -20.24
N GLY A 126 12.40 6.27 -20.06
CA GLY A 126 11.96 7.16 -18.98
C GLY A 126 11.85 6.44 -17.66
N ASP A 127 12.02 7.17 -16.57
CA ASP A 127 11.81 6.65 -15.23
C ASP A 127 10.33 6.77 -14.82
N LEU A 128 9.83 5.75 -14.12
CA LEU A 128 8.50 5.74 -13.52
C LEU A 128 8.60 5.83 -11.99
N SER A 129 7.92 6.81 -11.40
CA SER A 129 7.77 6.95 -9.96
C SER A 129 6.30 6.94 -9.57
N VAL A 130 5.89 6.03 -8.70
CA VAL A 130 4.51 5.90 -8.19
C VAL A 130 4.55 5.94 -6.67
N ASP A 131 3.95 6.96 -6.08
CA ASP A 131 3.90 7.11 -4.61
C ASP A 131 3.13 5.95 -3.94
N ARG A 132 1.95 5.60 -4.46
CA ARG A 132 1.10 4.53 -3.93
C ARG A 132 0.28 3.84 -5.02
N ALA A 133 0.24 2.51 -4.98
CA ALA A 133 -0.59 1.69 -5.87
C ALA A 133 -1.45 0.70 -5.08
N SER A 134 -2.75 0.62 -5.41
CA SER A 134 -3.66 -0.36 -4.81
C SER A 134 -3.59 -1.74 -5.48
N ALA A 135 -3.11 -1.79 -6.71
CA ALA A 135 -2.73 -2.98 -7.44
C ALA A 135 -1.73 -2.56 -8.52
N LEU A 136 -0.89 -3.49 -8.95
CA LEU A 136 0.20 -3.17 -9.86
C LEU A 136 0.31 -4.21 -10.96
N LEU A 137 0.30 -3.76 -12.21
CA LEU A 137 0.69 -4.55 -13.37
C LEU A 137 1.78 -3.81 -14.10
N LEU A 138 2.99 -4.34 -14.07
CA LEU A 138 4.14 -3.80 -14.80
C LEU A 138 4.52 -4.75 -15.92
N ARG A 139 4.66 -4.20 -17.13
CA ARG A 139 5.26 -4.85 -18.27
C ARG A 139 6.34 -3.93 -18.83
N LEU A 140 7.58 -4.24 -18.50
CA LEU A 140 8.74 -3.41 -18.80
C LEU A 140 9.51 -4.01 -19.97
N ARG A 141 9.67 -3.19 -21.01
CA ARG A 141 10.56 -3.42 -22.15
C ARG A 141 11.54 -2.24 -22.30
N SER A 142 11.69 -1.47 -21.22
CA SER A 142 12.40 -0.19 -21.15
C SER A 142 13.66 -0.29 -20.29
N SER A 143 14.60 0.64 -20.48
CA SER A 143 15.82 0.74 -19.66
C SER A 143 15.71 1.70 -18.48
N GLY A 144 14.55 2.36 -18.28
CA GLY A 144 14.35 3.33 -17.20
C GLY A 144 13.84 2.68 -15.92
N ASP A 145 14.19 3.26 -14.77
CA ASP A 145 13.93 2.66 -13.47
C ASP A 145 12.47 2.83 -13.05
N VAL A 146 11.94 1.84 -12.32
CA VAL A 146 10.61 1.91 -11.73
C VAL A 146 10.70 1.97 -10.22
N ARG A 147 10.16 3.03 -9.62
CA ARG A 147 10.12 3.24 -8.17
C ARG A 147 8.67 3.29 -7.69
N ILE A 148 8.27 2.33 -6.88
CA ILE A 148 6.97 2.29 -6.21
C ILE A 148 7.17 2.57 -4.73
N GLY A 149 6.51 3.59 -4.19
CA GLY A 149 6.53 3.89 -2.76
C GLY A 149 5.80 2.80 -1.97
N THR A 150 4.46 2.81 -2.00
CA THR A 150 3.66 1.82 -1.26
C THR A 150 2.79 0.98 -2.20
N LEU A 151 2.92 -0.34 -2.13
CA LEU A 151 2.06 -1.29 -2.82
C LEU A 151 1.11 -1.98 -1.82
N LEU A 152 -0.21 -1.83 -1.99
CA LEU A 152 -1.20 -2.33 -1.03
C LEU A 152 -2.02 -3.55 -1.49
N GLY A 153 -1.90 -3.94 -2.75
CA GLY A 153 -2.68 -5.06 -3.29
C GLY A 153 -1.89 -5.92 -4.25
N PRO A 154 -2.54 -6.77 -5.05
CA PRO A 154 -1.85 -7.75 -5.87
C PRO A 154 -0.92 -7.06 -6.87
N ALA A 155 0.24 -7.68 -7.09
CA ALA A 155 1.21 -7.22 -8.06
C ALA A 155 1.60 -8.31 -9.04
N LEU A 156 1.70 -7.91 -10.29
CA LEU A 156 2.16 -8.71 -11.41
C LEU A 156 3.23 -7.92 -12.15
N ILE A 157 4.46 -8.43 -12.15
CA ILE A 157 5.61 -7.75 -12.74
C ILE A 157 6.20 -8.66 -13.80
N TYR A 158 6.37 -8.11 -15.00
CA TYR A 158 7.09 -8.72 -16.08
C TYR A 158 8.16 -7.74 -16.54
N ASP A 159 9.41 -8.10 -16.33
CA ASP A 159 10.56 -7.31 -16.77
C ASP A 159 11.47 -8.15 -17.66
N SER A 160 11.59 -7.73 -18.92
CA SER A 160 12.49 -8.33 -19.90
C SER A 160 13.62 -7.39 -20.30
N ALA A 161 13.85 -6.31 -19.56
CA ALA A 161 14.78 -5.26 -19.92
C ALA A 161 15.85 -5.06 -18.84
N SER A 162 16.57 -3.94 -18.89
CA SER A 162 17.68 -3.64 -17.98
C SER A 162 17.28 -2.65 -16.88
N SER A 163 15.99 -2.58 -16.54
CA SER A 163 15.43 -1.58 -15.64
C SER A 163 15.35 -2.09 -14.21
N ASP A 164 15.78 -1.29 -13.24
CA ASP A 164 15.63 -1.66 -11.84
C ASP A 164 14.21 -1.37 -11.37
N VAL A 165 13.56 -2.36 -10.75
CA VAL A 165 12.24 -2.22 -10.13
C VAL A 165 12.40 -2.22 -8.62
N THR A 166 12.11 -1.08 -7.99
CA THR A 166 12.17 -0.92 -6.54
C THR A 166 10.79 -0.65 -5.96
N ILE A 167 10.35 -1.50 -5.04
CA ILE A 167 9.16 -1.29 -4.20
C ILE A 167 9.64 -0.98 -2.79
N ALA A 168 9.38 0.24 -2.32
CA ALA A 168 9.81 0.66 -0.99
C ALA A 168 9.10 -0.12 0.11
N THR A 169 7.78 -0.14 0.11
CA THR A 169 6.98 -0.85 1.11
C THR A 169 5.90 -1.67 0.41
N ALA A 170 5.89 -2.99 0.63
CA ALA A 170 4.86 -3.87 0.12
C ALA A 170 3.94 -4.33 1.26
N ALA A 171 2.63 -4.22 1.09
CA ALA A 171 1.61 -4.85 1.92
C ALA A 171 0.67 -5.61 0.98
N THR A 172 1.23 -6.58 0.25
CA THR A 172 0.57 -7.24 -0.87
C THR A 172 0.14 -8.66 -0.50
N PRO A 173 -1.09 -9.10 -0.84
CA PRO A 173 -1.50 -10.48 -0.67
C PRO A 173 -0.76 -11.43 -1.62
N SER A 174 -0.35 -10.96 -2.79
CA SER A 174 0.32 -11.77 -3.81
C SER A 174 1.22 -10.92 -4.71
N LEU A 175 2.45 -11.37 -4.88
CA LEU A 175 3.44 -10.84 -5.81
C LEU A 175 3.83 -11.94 -6.79
N SER A 176 3.57 -11.73 -8.07
CA SER A 176 4.07 -12.58 -9.15
C SER A 176 5.04 -11.78 -10.01
N ALA A 177 6.26 -12.28 -10.17
CA ALA A 177 7.29 -11.60 -10.94
C ALA A 177 7.95 -12.56 -11.92
N VAL A 178 8.13 -12.10 -13.16
CA VAL A 178 8.94 -12.75 -14.18
C VAL A 178 10.04 -11.78 -14.58
N THR A 179 11.29 -12.17 -14.36
CA THR A 179 12.48 -11.41 -14.78
C THR A 179 13.20 -12.22 -15.86
N SER A 180 13.39 -11.65 -17.04
CA SER A 180 14.23 -12.25 -18.09
C SER A 180 15.32 -11.30 -18.57
N GLY A 181 15.38 -10.10 -17.99
CA GLY A 181 16.36 -9.09 -18.30
C GLY A 181 17.55 -9.07 -17.32
N SER A 182 18.20 -7.92 -17.22
CA SER A 182 19.36 -7.69 -16.34
C SER A 182 19.10 -6.71 -15.20
N GLY A 183 17.90 -6.12 -15.15
CA GLY A 183 17.49 -5.17 -14.11
C GLY A 183 16.98 -5.86 -12.86
N ASN A 184 17.34 -5.34 -11.69
CA ASN A 184 17.05 -5.97 -10.42
C ASN A 184 15.63 -5.68 -9.94
N LEU A 185 15.02 -6.67 -9.27
CA LEU A 185 13.76 -6.48 -8.56
C LEU A 185 14.02 -6.44 -7.05
N SER A 186 13.71 -5.33 -6.40
CA SER A 186 13.87 -5.17 -4.95
C SER A 186 12.57 -4.76 -4.26
N VAL A 187 12.25 -5.41 -3.14
CA VAL A 187 11.22 -5.01 -2.20
C VAL A 187 11.88 -4.72 -0.86
N ARG A 188 11.95 -3.45 -0.46
CA ARG A 188 12.78 -3.02 0.69
C ARG A 188 12.19 -3.40 2.05
N GLU A 189 10.86 -3.40 2.20
CA GLU A 189 10.22 -3.79 3.46
C GLU A 189 8.74 -4.15 3.28
N GLY A 190 8.15 -4.68 4.35
CA GLY A 190 6.71 -4.93 4.47
C GLY A 190 6.35 -6.42 4.56
N PHE A 191 5.21 -6.79 3.97
CA PHE A 191 4.65 -8.13 3.94
C PHE A 191 4.19 -8.52 2.53
N VAL A 192 4.57 -9.72 2.11
CA VAL A 192 4.14 -10.37 0.87
C VAL A 192 3.49 -11.69 1.25
N GLY A 193 2.17 -11.79 1.09
CA GLY A 193 1.44 -13.01 1.45
C GLY A 193 1.95 -14.23 0.69
N ARG A 194 1.98 -14.14 -0.64
CA ARG A 194 2.51 -15.19 -1.53
C ARG A 194 3.40 -14.57 -2.60
N ALA A 195 4.57 -15.15 -2.79
CA ALA A 195 5.51 -14.79 -3.84
C ALA A 195 5.61 -15.94 -4.87
N ALA A 196 5.40 -15.63 -6.15
CA ALA A 196 5.69 -16.53 -7.27
C ALA A 196 6.71 -15.85 -8.17
N LEU A 197 7.95 -16.32 -8.12
CA LEU A 197 9.08 -15.69 -8.79
C LEU A 197 9.60 -16.63 -9.87
N LEU A 198 9.72 -16.12 -11.10
CA LEU A 198 10.36 -16.78 -12.21
C LEU A 198 11.53 -15.90 -12.68
N ASP A 199 12.75 -16.38 -12.52
CA ASP A 199 13.93 -15.70 -13.00
C ASP A 199 14.60 -16.51 -14.12
N ASN A 200 14.61 -15.93 -15.32
CA ASN A 200 15.26 -16.44 -16.52
C ASN A 200 16.41 -15.51 -16.97
N GLY A 201 16.69 -14.45 -16.21
CA GLY A 201 17.62 -13.39 -16.57
C GLY A 201 18.97 -13.50 -15.87
N THR A 202 19.66 -12.37 -15.78
CA THR A 202 20.90 -12.21 -14.99
C THR A 202 20.68 -11.32 -13.77
N ALA A 203 19.45 -10.91 -13.52
CA ALA A 203 19.05 -9.96 -12.51
C ALA A 203 18.93 -10.60 -11.12
N ASP A 204 19.27 -9.85 -10.08
CA ASP A 204 18.99 -10.28 -8.72
C ASP A 204 17.55 -9.91 -8.32
N ILE A 205 16.90 -10.82 -7.60
CA ILE A 205 15.61 -10.57 -6.94
C ILE A 205 15.82 -10.54 -5.43
N SER A 206 15.52 -9.43 -4.78
CA SER A 206 15.68 -9.25 -3.33
C SER A 206 14.36 -8.86 -2.65
N LEU A 207 13.86 -9.72 -1.77
CA LEU A 207 12.67 -9.46 -0.95
C LEU A 207 13.07 -9.31 0.52
N HIS A 208 13.22 -8.07 0.98
CA HIS A 208 13.48 -7.69 2.38
C HIS A 208 12.19 -7.64 3.25
N ALA A 209 11.06 -7.95 2.63
CA ALA A 209 9.76 -8.10 3.29
C ALA A 209 9.63 -9.46 4.01
N VAL A 210 8.63 -9.56 4.90
CA VAL A 210 8.18 -10.85 5.45
C VAL A 210 7.33 -11.55 4.40
N VAL A 211 7.82 -12.69 3.92
CA VAL A 211 7.12 -13.50 2.92
C VAL A 211 6.35 -14.63 3.61
N GLY A 212 5.08 -14.77 3.28
CA GLY A 212 4.22 -15.86 3.76
C GLY A 212 4.62 -17.19 3.12
N GLN A 213 4.40 -17.31 1.82
CA GLN A 213 4.80 -18.47 1.03
C GLN A 213 5.56 -18.01 -0.20
N ALA A 214 6.53 -18.79 -0.65
CA ALA A 214 7.31 -18.48 -1.83
C ALA A 214 7.44 -19.71 -2.73
N THR A 215 7.17 -19.53 -4.03
CA THR A 215 7.60 -20.47 -5.06
C THR A 215 8.55 -19.74 -5.99
N VAL A 216 9.75 -20.27 -6.15
CA VAL A 216 10.82 -19.66 -6.93
C VAL A 216 11.31 -20.67 -7.96
N LEU A 217 11.22 -20.29 -9.23
CA LEU A 217 11.84 -20.98 -10.36
C LEU A 217 12.95 -20.09 -10.88
N SER A 218 14.21 -20.50 -10.73
CA SER A 218 15.38 -19.79 -11.23
C SER A 218 16.10 -20.64 -12.27
N GLN A 219 16.02 -20.18 -13.52
CA GLN A 219 16.74 -20.73 -14.67
C GLN A 219 17.89 -19.82 -15.10
N GLY A 220 17.90 -18.58 -14.61
CA GLY A 220 18.90 -17.55 -14.86
C GLY A 220 20.22 -17.71 -14.09
N SER A 221 21.07 -16.70 -14.20
CA SER A 221 22.32 -16.61 -13.44
C SER A 221 22.23 -15.70 -12.22
N GLY A 222 21.11 -14.99 -12.04
CA GLY A 222 20.88 -14.08 -10.93
C GLY A 222 20.55 -14.78 -9.61
N ASP A 223 20.75 -14.07 -8.51
CA ASP A 223 20.42 -14.58 -7.17
C ASP A 223 19.03 -14.15 -6.71
N VAL A 224 18.30 -15.06 -6.07
CA VAL A 224 17.04 -14.78 -5.39
C VAL A 224 17.26 -14.80 -3.88
N ARG A 225 17.05 -13.66 -3.22
CA ARG A 225 17.25 -13.48 -1.77
C ARG A 225 15.94 -13.13 -1.09
N LEU A 226 15.50 -13.97 -0.16
CA LEU A 226 14.32 -13.76 0.68
C LEU A 226 14.78 -13.51 2.12
N GLU A 227 14.60 -12.32 2.66
CA GLU A 227 15.16 -12.01 3.99
C GLU A 227 14.43 -12.77 5.11
N ARG A 228 13.09 -12.78 5.06
CA ARG A 228 12.25 -13.38 6.10
C ARG A 228 11.14 -14.20 5.46
N LEU A 229 11.03 -15.47 5.86
CA LEU A 229 10.01 -16.39 5.38
C LEU A 229 9.29 -17.05 6.54
N THR A 230 7.96 -17.01 6.53
CA THR A 230 7.10 -17.53 7.61
C THR A 230 6.42 -18.86 7.27
N GLY A 231 6.39 -19.24 5.99
CA GLY A 231 5.78 -20.49 5.51
C GLY A 231 6.68 -21.24 4.54
N VAL A 232 6.07 -21.89 3.55
CA VAL A 232 6.78 -22.84 2.68
C VAL A 232 7.54 -22.10 1.57
N LEU A 233 8.79 -22.49 1.36
CA LEU A 233 9.60 -22.16 0.19
C LEU A 233 9.68 -23.38 -0.74
N ARG A 234 9.14 -23.26 -1.96
CA ARG A 234 9.34 -24.25 -3.03
C ARG A 234 10.39 -23.70 -3.99
N ARG A 235 11.56 -24.35 -4.07
CA ARG A 235 12.66 -23.93 -4.94
C ARG A 235 12.82 -24.89 -6.11
N TYR A 236 12.96 -24.31 -7.29
CA TYR A 236 13.27 -24.99 -8.52
C TYR A 236 14.45 -24.25 -9.16
N VAL A 237 15.62 -24.87 -9.16
CA VAL A 237 16.84 -24.27 -9.72
C VAL A 237 17.31 -25.12 -10.87
N SER A 238 17.46 -24.50 -12.04
CA SER A 238 18.14 -25.10 -13.19
C SER A 238 19.26 -24.21 -13.75
N GLY A 239 19.37 -22.97 -13.27
CA GLY A 239 20.42 -22.02 -13.63
C GLY A 239 21.65 -22.08 -12.72
N THR A 240 22.57 -21.12 -12.90
CA THR A 240 23.79 -20.98 -12.06
C THR A 240 23.58 -20.09 -10.84
N GLY A 241 22.46 -19.38 -10.77
CA GLY A 241 22.09 -18.53 -9.65
C GLY A 241 21.78 -19.30 -8.37
N SER A 242 21.73 -18.58 -7.25
CA SER A 242 21.40 -19.15 -5.94
C SER A 242 20.08 -18.63 -5.40
N ILE A 243 19.35 -19.49 -4.66
CA ILE A 243 18.13 -19.09 -3.94
C ILE A 243 18.40 -19.23 -2.44
N SER A 244 18.43 -18.09 -1.75
CA SER A 244 18.66 -18.01 -0.30
C SER A 244 17.45 -17.45 0.43
N ALA A 245 17.17 -18.01 1.61
CA ALA A 245 16.21 -17.49 2.56
C ALA A 245 16.93 -17.24 3.89
N GLY A 246 16.96 -15.99 4.36
CA GLY A 246 17.75 -15.56 5.52
C GLY A 246 17.22 -16.14 6.82
N ARG A 247 16.08 -15.63 7.30
CA ARG A 247 15.41 -16.11 8.52
C ARG A 247 14.15 -16.87 8.16
N MET A 248 14.16 -18.17 8.39
CA MET A 248 12.95 -19.00 8.36
C MET A 248 12.38 -19.10 9.77
N TYR A 249 11.12 -18.74 9.95
CA TYR A 249 10.42 -18.98 11.22
C TYR A 249 10.06 -20.46 11.35
N ALA A 250 9.92 -20.97 12.58
CA ALA A 250 9.86 -22.41 12.90
C ALA A 250 8.77 -23.24 12.17
N ALA A 251 7.80 -22.60 11.52
CA ALA A 251 6.79 -23.26 10.69
C ALA A 251 7.16 -23.36 9.21
N GLY A 252 8.25 -22.74 8.78
CA GLY A 252 8.71 -22.73 7.39
C GLY A 252 9.38 -24.04 7.02
N SER A 253 9.08 -24.54 5.82
CA SER A 253 9.77 -25.68 5.22
C SER A 253 10.33 -25.30 3.86
N VAL A 254 11.49 -25.85 3.52
CA VAL A 254 12.08 -25.73 2.18
C VAL A 254 11.81 -27.03 1.44
N ILE A 255 11.24 -26.92 0.25
CA ILE A 255 11.01 -28.03 -0.67
C ILE A 255 11.85 -27.76 -1.90
N ASP A 256 12.91 -28.55 -2.07
CA ASP A 256 13.77 -28.52 -3.25
C ASP A 256 13.31 -29.57 -4.24
N LYS A 257 13.02 -29.16 -5.47
CA LYS A 257 12.73 -30.07 -6.56
C LYS A 257 13.50 -29.65 -7.80
N PRO A 258 14.09 -30.60 -8.55
CA PRO A 258 14.58 -30.29 -9.88
C PRO A 258 13.41 -29.82 -10.73
N PHE A 259 13.64 -28.82 -11.59
CA PHE A 259 12.69 -28.48 -12.64
C PHE A 259 12.84 -29.49 -13.77
N ASP A 260 11.82 -30.32 -13.98
CA ASP A 260 11.79 -31.39 -14.99
C ASP A 260 11.14 -30.94 -16.30
N GLY A 261 10.93 -29.63 -16.48
CA GLY A 261 10.23 -29.05 -17.63
C GLY A 261 8.70 -29.08 -17.50
N ASN A 262 8.15 -29.63 -16.42
CA ASN A 262 6.70 -29.68 -16.24
C ASN A 262 6.10 -28.36 -15.74
N VAL A 263 4.82 -28.19 -16.02
CA VAL A 263 4.02 -27.08 -15.49
C VAL A 263 3.81 -27.27 -13.99
N ILE A 264 4.34 -26.35 -13.19
CA ILE A 264 4.12 -26.31 -11.73
C ILE A 264 2.78 -25.61 -11.49
N VAL A 265 1.82 -26.32 -10.91
CA VAL A 265 0.53 -25.73 -10.51
C VAL A 265 0.58 -25.37 -9.02
N LEU A 266 0.39 -24.09 -8.70
CA LEU A 266 0.26 -23.58 -7.35
C LEU A 266 -1.13 -23.84 -6.79
N ASP A 267 -1.25 -23.76 -5.47
CA ASP A 267 -2.48 -24.04 -4.73
C ASP A 267 -3.64 -23.08 -5.11
N ASP A 268 -3.34 -21.92 -5.69
CA ASP A 268 -4.34 -20.97 -6.20
C ASP A 268 -4.71 -21.17 -7.67
N GLY A 269 -4.14 -22.17 -8.34
CA GLY A 269 -4.35 -22.45 -9.75
C GLY A 269 -3.37 -21.74 -10.69
N THR A 270 -2.46 -20.90 -10.17
CA THR A 270 -1.39 -20.30 -10.97
C THR A 270 -0.46 -21.38 -11.49
N LYS A 271 -0.14 -21.34 -12.79
CA LYS A 271 0.73 -22.28 -13.47
C LYS A 271 2.06 -21.60 -13.79
N LEU A 272 3.16 -22.18 -13.36
CA LEU A 272 4.52 -21.75 -13.72
C LEU A 272 5.10 -22.76 -14.69
N SER A 273 5.67 -22.28 -15.79
CA SER A 273 6.43 -23.07 -16.76
C SER A 273 7.62 -22.25 -17.25
N ASP A 274 8.48 -22.89 -18.04
CA ASP A 274 9.54 -22.22 -18.81
C ASP A 274 9.00 -21.06 -19.68
N ALA A 275 7.80 -21.24 -20.25
CA ALA A 275 7.13 -20.22 -21.06
C ALA A 275 6.63 -19.02 -20.26
N GLY A 276 6.50 -19.10 -18.93
CA GLY A 276 6.08 -18.00 -18.06
C GLY A 276 5.12 -18.39 -16.93
N ILE A 277 4.27 -17.45 -16.52
CA ILE A 277 3.30 -17.60 -15.43
C ILE A 277 1.89 -17.39 -15.98
N ALA A 278 1.02 -18.39 -15.87
CA ALA A 278 -0.41 -18.24 -16.11
C ALA A 278 -1.16 -18.18 -14.78
N ALA A 279 -1.66 -17.00 -14.40
CA ALA A 279 -2.52 -16.85 -13.23
C ALA A 279 -3.82 -17.63 -13.39
N ALA A 280 -4.45 -17.99 -12.28
CA ALA A 280 -5.73 -18.70 -12.26
C ALA A 280 -6.87 -17.92 -12.94
N SER A 281 -6.76 -16.59 -13.03
CA SER A 281 -7.68 -15.74 -13.79
C SER A 281 -7.58 -15.90 -15.31
N GLY A 282 -6.64 -16.71 -15.81
CA GLY A 282 -6.33 -16.84 -17.23
C GLY A 282 -5.32 -15.83 -17.74
N LEU A 283 -4.93 -14.85 -16.92
CA LEU A 283 -3.89 -13.87 -17.26
C LEU A 283 -2.55 -14.58 -17.43
N ARG A 284 -1.94 -14.43 -18.60
CA ARG A 284 -0.65 -15.04 -18.94
C ARG A 284 0.46 -14.00 -18.99
N LEU A 285 1.51 -14.24 -18.24
CA LEU A 285 2.83 -13.64 -18.41
C LEU A 285 3.72 -14.66 -19.09
N GLY A 286 4.48 -14.26 -20.09
CA GLY A 286 5.39 -15.16 -20.78
C GLY A 286 5.88 -14.58 -22.09
N ALA A 287 7.00 -15.09 -22.61
CA ALA A 287 7.61 -14.60 -23.84
C ALA A 287 6.63 -14.61 -25.03
N GLU A 288 5.79 -15.65 -25.13
CA GLU A 288 4.78 -15.77 -26.19
C GLU A 288 3.59 -14.81 -26.01
N ALA A 289 3.21 -14.49 -24.76
CA ALA A 289 2.16 -13.51 -24.48
C ALA A 289 2.58 -12.10 -24.92
N LEU A 290 3.86 -11.87 -25.21
CA LEU A 290 4.37 -10.56 -25.58
C LEU A 290 4.14 -10.16 -27.05
N SER A 291 3.98 -11.13 -27.95
CA SER A 291 3.85 -10.85 -29.39
C SER A 291 2.43 -10.40 -29.79
N GLY A 292 1.43 -10.61 -28.93
CA GLY A 292 0.04 -10.21 -29.17
C GLY A 292 -0.38 -8.94 -28.40
N ALA A 293 -1.17 -8.08 -29.06
CA ALA A 293 -1.77 -6.87 -28.48
C ALA A 293 -2.97 -7.14 -27.53
N ALA A 294 -3.27 -8.40 -27.20
CA ALA A 294 -4.56 -8.84 -26.65
C ALA A 294 -4.55 -9.19 -25.14
N TRP A 295 -3.69 -8.57 -24.34
CA TRP A 295 -3.50 -8.98 -22.94
C TRP A 295 -4.41 -8.28 -21.92
N LEU A 296 -5.10 -7.20 -22.33
CA LEU A 296 -6.15 -6.53 -21.54
C LEU A 296 -7.57 -6.76 -22.06
N THR A 297 -7.75 -7.52 -23.13
CA THR A 297 -9.06 -8.10 -23.46
C THR A 297 -9.17 -9.38 -22.66
N PRO A 298 -9.87 -9.43 -21.52
CA PRO A 298 -10.31 -10.72 -21.01
C PRO A 298 -11.10 -11.35 -22.17
N ASP A 299 -10.72 -12.56 -22.57
CA ASP A 299 -11.46 -13.34 -23.56
C ASP A 299 -12.80 -13.80 -22.93
N LEU A 300 -13.68 -12.82 -22.65
CA LEU A 300 -15.02 -12.97 -22.08
C LEU A 300 -16.00 -13.57 -23.11
N ALA A 301 -15.55 -13.84 -24.34
CA ALA A 301 -16.41 -14.36 -25.40
C ALA A 301 -16.35 -15.89 -25.59
N ALA A 302 -15.36 -16.59 -25.04
CA ALA A 302 -15.10 -17.99 -25.43
C ALA A 302 -15.41 -19.08 -24.37
N THR A 303 -15.92 -18.75 -23.18
CA THR A 303 -16.27 -19.76 -22.16
C THR A 303 -17.69 -19.62 -21.63
N ALA A 304 -18.67 -19.53 -22.54
CA ALA A 304 -20.07 -19.86 -22.25
C ALA A 304 -20.43 -21.18 -22.92
N SER A 305 -19.85 -22.29 -22.46
CA SER A 305 -20.33 -23.63 -22.81
C SER A 305 -20.70 -24.39 -21.54
N ALA A 306 -22.02 -24.53 -21.36
CA ALA A 306 -22.75 -25.44 -20.48
C ALA A 306 -22.13 -25.81 -19.12
N ILE A 307 -22.50 -25.07 -18.08
CA ILE A 307 -22.44 -25.57 -16.69
C ILE A 307 -23.60 -26.57 -16.52
N PRO A 308 -23.35 -27.86 -16.21
CA PRO A 308 -24.42 -28.79 -15.86
C PRO A 308 -25.07 -28.39 -14.53
N PRO A 309 -26.38 -28.66 -14.33
CA PRO A 309 -27.10 -28.25 -13.14
C PRO A 309 -26.50 -28.84 -11.86
N ILE A 310 -26.34 -28.00 -10.84
CA ILE A 310 -25.82 -28.36 -9.52
C ILE A 310 -26.81 -29.35 -8.87
N PRO A 311 -26.35 -30.53 -8.39
CA PRO A 311 -27.21 -31.44 -7.65
C PRO A 311 -27.61 -30.87 -6.28
N PRO A 312 -28.79 -31.23 -5.74
CA PRO A 312 -29.29 -30.70 -4.48
C PRO A 312 -28.40 -31.06 -3.29
N ILE A 313 -28.19 -30.08 -2.40
CA ILE A 313 -27.36 -30.20 -1.20
C ILE A 313 -28.05 -31.13 -0.18
N PRO A 314 -27.37 -32.15 0.37
CA PRO A 314 -27.93 -33.01 1.41
C PRO A 314 -28.06 -32.28 2.76
N PRO A 315 -29.03 -32.68 3.61
CA PRO A 315 -29.28 -32.01 4.90
C PRO A 315 -28.14 -32.21 5.90
N ILE A 316 -27.83 -31.14 6.64
CA ILE A 316 -26.76 -31.06 7.63
C ILE A 316 -27.19 -31.80 8.91
N PRO A 317 -26.38 -32.72 9.47
CA PRO A 317 -26.68 -33.39 10.73
C PRO A 317 -26.48 -32.47 11.95
N PRO A 318 -27.21 -32.69 13.06
CA PRO A 318 -27.14 -31.86 14.25
C PRO A 318 -25.82 -32.02 15.01
N ILE A 319 -25.30 -30.89 15.48
CA ILE A 319 -24.03 -30.78 16.22
C ILE A 319 -24.26 -31.17 17.70
N PRO A 320 -23.46 -32.09 18.29
CA PRO A 320 -23.55 -32.42 19.71
C PRO A 320 -22.92 -31.32 20.60
N ALA A 321 -23.50 -31.14 21.80
CA ALA A 321 -23.08 -30.13 22.76
C ALA A 321 -21.72 -30.47 23.41
N ILE A 322 -20.81 -29.47 23.44
CA ILE A 322 -19.50 -29.55 24.07
C ILE A 322 -19.62 -29.08 25.53
N THR A 323 -19.11 -29.87 26.47
CA THR A 323 -19.00 -29.51 27.89
C THR A 323 -17.55 -29.21 28.22
N ILE A 324 -17.27 -28.04 28.82
CA ILE A 324 -15.90 -27.58 29.15
C ILE A 324 -15.71 -27.65 30.67
N PRO A 325 -14.67 -28.34 31.19
CA PRO A 325 -14.33 -28.32 32.61
C PRO A 325 -13.49 -27.10 33.02
N ALA A 326 -13.66 -26.66 34.26
CA ALA A 326 -13.02 -25.48 34.83
C ALA A 326 -11.54 -25.70 35.21
N ILE A 327 -10.70 -24.72 34.90
CA ILE A 327 -9.26 -24.69 35.20
C ILE A 327 -9.01 -23.73 36.38
N SER A 328 -8.29 -24.20 37.40
CA SER A 328 -7.85 -23.44 38.56
C SER A 328 -6.42 -22.89 38.37
N VAL A 329 -6.21 -21.61 38.72
CA VAL A 329 -4.94 -20.86 38.57
C VAL A 329 -4.25 -20.70 39.93
N PRO A 330 -2.92 -20.94 40.06
CA PRO A 330 -2.18 -20.67 41.29
C PRO A 330 -1.58 -19.26 41.32
N GLN A 331 -1.52 -18.68 42.52
CA GLN A 331 -0.92 -17.36 42.80
C GLN A 331 0.61 -17.42 42.88
N VAL A 332 1.27 -16.39 42.34
CA VAL A 332 2.73 -16.17 42.44
C VAL A 332 3.02 -14.97 43.33
N THR A 333 3.91 -15.16 44.31
CA THR A 333 4.43 -14.16 45.23
C THR A 333 5.59 -13.36 44.63
N SER A 334 5.56 -12.03 44.75
CA SER A 334 6.57 -11.11 44.23
C SER A 334 7.69 -10.82 45.23
N HIS A 335 8.95 -11.01 44.83
CA HIS A 335 10.14 -10.53 45.53
C HIS A 335 10.55 -9.14 45.00
N HIS A 336 10.94 -8.25 45.92
CA HIS A 336 11.30 -6.85 45.69
C HIS A 336 12.83 -6.70 45.71
N SER A 337 13.45 -6.22 44.63
CA SER A 337 14.87 -5.83 44.61
C SER A 337 15.05 -4.43 44.02
N ARG A 338 15.83 -3.63 44.75
CA ARG A 338 16.35 -2.29 44.44
C ARG A 338 17.71 -2.42 43.72
N HIS A 339 18.03 -1.41 42.91
CA HIS A 339 19.30 -1.05 42.23
C HIS A 339 19.10 -1.01 40.71
N GLU A 340 19.75 -0.15 39.93
CA GLU A 340 20.49 1.10 40.09
C GLU A 340 20.60 1.62 38.66
N SER A 341 20.37 2.91 38.48
CA SER A 341 20.26 3.56 37.18
C SER A 341 21.62 3.67 36.50
N ASP A 342 21.72 3.30 35.22
CA ASP A 342 22.43 4.05 34.19
C ASP A 342 22.20 3.48 32.79
N GLY A 343 22.13 4.36 31.78
CA GLY A 343 22.21 3.94 30.36
C GLY A 343 21.13 4.47 29.40
N PHE A 344 20.84 5.78 29.44
CA PHE A 344 19.98 6.50 28.50
C PHE A 344 20.75 6.93 27.24
N HIS A 345 20.34 6.56 26.01
CA HIS A 345 20.83 7.28 24.81
C HIS A 345 19.83 7.58 23.68
N ILE A 346 18.59 7.06 23.67
CA ILE A 346 17.68 7.30 22.52
C ILE A 346 16.57 8.35 22.82
N SER A 347 16.27 8.62 24.09
CA SER A 347 15.34 9.71 24.47
C SER A 347 15.94 11.11 24.30
N GLY A 348 17.28 11.25 24.29
CA GLY A 348 17.97 12.54 24.29
C GLY A 348 17.79 13.34 23.00
N ALA A 349 17.68 12.67 21.85
CA ALA A 349 17.53 13.36 20.57
C ALA A 349 16.17 14.07 20.45
N LEU A 350 15.08 13.43 20.92
CA LEU A 350 13.74 14.02 20.88
C LEU A 350 13.62 15.20 21.86
N THR A 351 14.17 15.08 23.08
CA THR A 351 14.22 16.19 24.03
C THR A 351 15.10 17.33 23.54
N LEU A 352 16.24 17.05 22.87
CA LEU A 352 17.06 18.10 22.25
C LEU A 352 16.33 18.83 21.12
N VAL A 353 15.53 18.12 20.30
CA VAL A 353 14.72 18.76 19.25
C VAL A 353 13.63 19.66 19.86
N ILE A 354 12.94 19.19 20.90
CA ILE A 354 11.93 19.99 21.60
C ILE A 354 12.58 21.20 22.30
N LEU A 355 13.72 21.00 22.97
CA LEU A 355 14.48 22.06 23.62
C LEU A 355 14.98 23.09 22.59
N ALA A 356 15.48 22.65 21.44
CA ALA A 356 15.94 23.51 20.35
C ALA A 356 14.80 24.35 19.78
N LEU A 357 13.59 23.78 19.62
CA LEU A 357 12.40 24.51 19.16
C LEU A 357 11.93 25.57 20.18
N VAL A 358 11.95 25.23 21.48
CA VAL A 358 11.61 26.17 22.56
C VAL A 358 12.66 27.29 22.67
N PHE A 359 13.95 26.94 22.54
CA PHE A 359 15.05 27.90 22.60
C PHE A 359 15.02 28.85 21.39
N ARG A 360 14.78 28.33 20.17
CA ARG A 360 14.58 29.15 18.96
C ARG A 360 13.46 30.19 19.14
N ARG A 361 12.34 29.78 19.74
CA ARG A 361 11.20 30.69 20.00
C ARG A 361 11.53 31.78 21.02
N ARG A 362 12.21 31.44 22.11
CA ARG A 362 12.62 32.43 23.13
C ARG A 362 13.68 33.39 22.58
N LEU A 363 14.63 32.89 21.79
CA LEU A 363 15.69 33.70 21.19
C LEU A 363 15.13 34.67 20.14
N ALA A 364 14.20 34.24 19.29
CA ALA A 364 13.56 35.11 18.29
C ALA A 364 12.84 36.30 18.95
N ARG A 365 12.15 36.09 20.08
CA ARG A 365 11.52 37.17 20.86
C ARG A 365 12.56 38.10 21.49
N ALA A 366 13.63 37.57 22.07
CA ALA A 366 14.70 38.37 22.66
C ALA A 366 15.43 39.22 21.60
N CYS A 367 15.70 38.65 20.41
CA CYS A 367 16.30 39.38 19.29
C CYS A 367 15.39 40.51 18.78
N LEU A 368 14.07 40.30 18.71
CA LEU A 368 13.12 41.36 18.34
C LEU A 368 13.10 42.51 19.36
N LEU A 369 13.15 42.22 20.66
CA LEU A 369 13.19 43.24 21.71
C LEU A 369 14.52 44.00 21.75
N LEU A 370 15.65 43.31 21.55
CA LEU A 370 16.96 43.94 21.43
C LEU A 370 17.06 44.81 20.17
N ALA A 371 16.56 44.34 19.04
CA ALA A 371 16.51 45.10 17.79
C ALA A 371 15.69 46.39 17.94
N GLN A 372 14.56 46.33 18.65
CA GLN A 372 13.74 47.50 18.97
C GLN A 372 14.47 48.47 19.91
N ARG A 373 15.21 47.96 20.90
CA ARG A 373 15.94 48.78 21.87
C ARG A 373 17.15 49.49 21.28
N PHE A 374 17.81 48.90 20.27
CA PHE A 374 19.05 49.41 19.69
C PHE A 374 18.88 50.10 18.32
N HIS A 375 17.65 50.35 17.86
CA HIS A 375 17.36 50.98 16.56
C HIS A 375 18.13 50.36 15.38
N VAL A 376 18.34 49.05 15.40
CA VAL A 376 19.05 48.35 14.31
C VAL A 376 18.16 48.35 13.07
N ARG A 377 18.64 48.96 11.97
CA ARG A 377 17.97 48.92 10.66
C ARG A 377 17.96 47.49 10.13
N MET A 378 16.84 46.79 10.29
CA MET A 378 16.57 45.52 9.62
C MET A 378 15.84 45.79 8.29
N ASN A 379 16.16 45.01 7.25
CA ASN A 379 15.38 44.94 6.01
C ASN A 379 13.94 44.47 6.35
N ASP A 380 12.93 45.02 5.67
CA ASP A 380 11.53 44.66 5.85
C ASP A 380 11.28 43.14 5.72
N GLY A 381 12.01 42.45 4.84
CA GLY A 381 11.91 41.00 4.68
C GLY A 381 12.38 40.21 5.91
N THR A 382 13.45 40.64 6.59
CA THR A 382 13.91 39.96 7.82
C THR A 382 12.99 40.26 8.99
N ARG A 383 12.41 41.47 9.03
CA ARG A 383 11.42 41.87 10.03
C ARG A 383 10.14 41.05 9.90
N GLU A 384 9.66 40.82 8.68
CA GLU A 384 8.47 40.01 8.41
C GLU A 384 8.69 38.53 8.73
N ALA A 385 9.85 37.97 8.37
CA ALA A 385 10.21 36.60 8.71
C ALA A 385 10.26 36.38 10.24
N LEU A 386 10.96 37.26 10.97
CA LEU A 386 11.02 37.21 12.45
C LEU A 386 9.65 37.39 13.10
N ALA A 387 8.77 38.23 12.53
CA ALA A 387 7.42 38.42 13.02
C ALA A 387 6.56 37.15 12.86
N ARG A 388 6.64 36.46 11.70
CA ARG A 388 5.92 35.18 11.47
C ARG A 388 6.36 34.08 12.45
N PHE A 389 7.64 34.03 12.81
CA PHE A 389 8.15 33.05 13.79
C PHE A 389 7.80 33.39 15.26
N ALA A 390 7.56 34.67 15.57
CA ALA A 390 7.23 35.11 16.93
C ALA A 390 5.74 35.00 17.27
N GLN A 391 4.87 34.89 16.25
CA GLN A 391 3.42 34.74 16.42
C GLN A 391 3.08 33.36 17.01
N PRO A 392 2.35 33.28 18.14
CA PRO A 392 1.73 32.03 18.54
C PRO A 392 0.75 31.57 17.45
N PRO A 393 0.53 30.25 17.26
CA PRO A 393 -0.50 29.78 16.34
C PRO A 393 -1.80 30.50 16.67
N SER A 394 -2.33 31.25 15.70
CA SER A 394 -3.41 32.20 15.92
C SER A 394 -4.64 31.48 16.43
N ARG A 395 -5.12 31.89 17.61
CA ARG A 395 -6.51 31.68 18.01
C ARG A 395 -7.40 32.33 16.95
N VAL A 396 -8.32 31.55 16.41
CA VAL A 396 -9.41 32.00 15.53
C VAL A 396 -10.06 33.24 16.15
N PRO A 397 -10.22 34.35 15.40
CA PRO A 397 -10.78 35.58 15.94
C PRO A 397 -12.24 35.37 16.37
N ALA A 398 -12.55 35.72 17.62
CA ALA A 398 -13.87 35.58 18.25
C ALA A 398 -14.97 36.51 17.67
N GLY A 399 -14.75 37.10 16.50
CA GLY A 399 -15.68 38.04 15.84
C GLY A 399 -16.20 37.59 14.48
N ALA A 400 -15.72 36.47 13.93
CA ALA A 400 -16.19 35.95 12.63
C ALA A 400 -17.34 34.92 12.76
N ALA A 401 -17.90 34.74 13.96
CA ALA A 401 -19.00 33.81 14.23
C ALA A 401 -20.39 34.49 14.34
N ALA A 402 -20.47 35.82 14.24
CA ALA A 402 -21.72 36.56 14.47
C ALA A 402 -22.52 36.91 13.20
N SER A 403 -22.02 36.55 12.00
CA SER A 403 -22.75 36.76 10.73
C SER A 403 -22.91 35.49 9.88
N ALA A 404 -22.63 34.32 10.46
CA ALA A 404 -22.86 33.00 9.84
C ALA A 404 -23.77 32.09 10.68
N SER A 405 -24.46 32.64 11.69
CA SER A 405 -25.44 31.91 12.51
C SER A 405 -26.87 32.03 12.00
N ASP A 406 -27.09 32.70 10.87
CA ASP A 406 -28.40 32.72 10.21
C ASP A 406 -28.38 31.69 9.08
N SER A 407 -29.12 30.60 9.26
CA SER A 407 -29.25 29.41 8.38
C SER A 407 -28.23 28.26 8.53
N MET A 408 -27.81 27.90 9.75
CA MET A 408 -27.46 26.48 10.00
C MET A 408 -28.71 25.79 10.52
N PRO A 409 -29.33 24.85 9.77
CA PRO A 409 -30.54 24.19 10.24
C PRO A 409 -30.19 23.36 11.47
N GLU A 410 -30.61 23.85 12.64
CA GLU A 410 -30.45 23.26 13.96
C GLU A 410 -31.05 21.83 14.07
N ASN A 411 -31.72 21.38 13.01
CA ASN A 411 -32.36 20.08 12.87
C ASN A 411 -31.75 19.17 11.78
N ASP A 412 -30.51 19.39 11.30
CA ASP A 412 -29.92 18.42 10.35
C ASP A 412 -29.61 17.08 11.06
N PRO A 413 -30.32 15.98 10.72
CA PRO A 413 -30.13 14.68 11.34
C PRO A 413 -28.73 14.09 11.09
N ARG A 414 -27.95 14.65 10.17
CA ARG A 414 -26.56 14.23 9.91
C ARG A 414 -25.60 14.73 10.98
N VAL A 415 -25.80 15.96 11.47
CA VAL A 415 -24.95 16.56 12.50
C VAL A 415 -25.19 15.88 13.85
N SER A 416 -26.44 15.61 14.21
CA SER A 416 -26.77 14.86 15.43
C SER A 416 -26.19 13.43 15.40
N ARG A 417 -26.29 12.73 14.25
CA ARG A 417 -25.64 11.41 14.08
C ARG A 417 -24.12 11.45 14.20
N LEU A 418 -23.46 12.52 13.73
CA LEU A 418 -22.01 12.67 13.84
C LEU A 418 -21.59 12.90 15.30
N VAL A 419 -22.30 13.78 16.01
CA VAL A 419 -22.05 14.06 17.43
C VAL A 419 -22.28 12.81 18.29
N GLU A 420 -23.32 12.03 17.98
CA GLU A 420 -23.62 10.78 18.67
C GLU A 420 -22.57 9.70 18.39
N ARG A 421 -22.06 9.62 17.15
CA ARG A 421 -20.91 8.76 16.82
C ARG A 421 -19.64 9.15 17.56
N LEU A 422 -19.36 10.44 17.70
CA LEU A 422 -18.19 10.93 18.45
C LEU A 422 -18.30 10.58 19.94
N ARG A 423 -19.47 10.81 20.56
CA ARG A 423 -19.73 10.37 21.95
C ARG A 423 -19.62 8.86 22.13
N ALA A 424 -20.03 8.07 21.14
CA ALA A 424 -19.90 6.62 21.20
C ALA A 424 -18.43 6.12 21.12
N LEU A 425 -17.50 6.94 20.61
CA LEU A 425 -16.08 6.60 20.52
C LEU A 425 -15.29 6.98 21.78
N GLU A 426 -15.74 7.96 22.57
CA GLU A 426 -15.06 8.39 23.81
C GLU A 426 -14.74 7.23 24.79
N PRO A 427 -15.65 6.26 25.07
CA PRO A 427 -15.35 5.17 26.00
C PRO A 427 -14.34 4.15 25.45
N ARG A 428 -14.16 4.08 24.13
CA ARG A 428 -13.14 3.22 23.51
C ARG A 428 -11.78 3.90 23.54
N LEU A 429 -11.75 5.22 23.31
CA LEU A 429 -10.53 6.02 23.43
C LEU A 429 -10.01 6.00 24.88
N ALA A 430 -10.88 6.20 25.86
CA ALA A 430 -10.52 6.13 27.28
C ALA A 430 -9.97 4.74 27.67
N ARG A 431 -10.53 3.65 27.13
CA ARG A 431 -9.99 2.30 27.34
C ARG A 431 -8.64 2.10 26.68
N MET A 432 -8.43 2.61 25.46
CA MET A 432 -7.12 2.57 24.81
C MET A 432 -6.08 3.38 25.56
N GLU A 433 -6.40 4.58 26.02
CA GLU A 433 -5.52 5.38 26.87
C GLU A 433 -5.19 4.65 28.17
N SER A 434 -6.18 4.01 28.82
CA SER A 434 -5.93 3.21 30.02
C SER A 434 -5.01 2.02 29.76
N PHE A 435 -5.08 1.42 28.57
CA PHE A 435 -4.25 0.28 28.20
C PHE A 435 -2.82 0.72 27.87
N VAL A 436 -2.65 1.80 27.10
CA VAL A 436 -1.34 2.34 26.70
C VAL A 436 -0.60 2.94 27.90
N THR A 437 -1.32 3.49 28.87
CA THR A 437 -0.74 3.99 30.13
C THR A 437 -0.66 2.92 31.23
N SER A 438 -1.18 1.72 30.98
CA SER A 438 -1.12 0.63 31.96
C SER A 438 0.32 0.17 32.17
N LYS A 439 0.63 -0.16 33.42
CA LYS A 439 1.92 -0.73 33.80
C LYS A 439 2.23 -2.03 33.03
N ASP A 440 1.20 -2.80 32.69
CA ASP A 440 1.33 -4.05 31.94
C ASP A 440 1.79 -3.83 30.51
N PHE A 441 1.30 -2.79 29.83
CA PHE A 441 1.77 -2.42 28.50
C PHE A 441 3.26 -2.02 28.51
N HIS A 442 3.70 -1.31 29.56
CA HIS A 442 5.10 -0.98 29.74
C HIS A 442 5.97 -2.21 30.02
N LEU A 443 5.50 -3.14 30.87
CA LEU A 443 6.20 -4.41 31.14
C LEU A 443 6.31 -5.28 29.88
N HIS A 444 5.24 -5.38 29.10
CA HIS A 444 5.24 -6.16 27.86
C HIS A 444 6.23 -5.59 26.83
N ARG A 445 6.34 -4.25 26.76
CA ARG A 445 7.35 -3.58 25.95
C ARG A 445 8.77 -3.86 26.44
N GLN A 446 8.99 -3.80 27.76
CA GLN A 446 10.29 -4.12 28.38
C GLN A 446 10.71 -5.56 28.13
N PHE A 447 9.82 -6.55 28.27
CA PHE A 447 10.13 -7.95 27.96
C PHE A 447 10.51 -8.15 26.50
N ARG A 448 9.80 -7.50 25.57
CA ARG A 448 10.09 -7.58 24.15
C ARG A 448 11.44 -6.95 23.78
N ASP A 449 11.87 -5.95 24.53
CA ASP A 449 13.19 -5.34 24.34
C ASP A 449 14.30 -6.23 24.96
N LEU A 450 14.05 -6.89 26.10
CA LEU A 450 14.96 -7.91 26.66
C LEU A 450 15.17 -9.11 25.70
N ASP A 451 14.10 -9.62 25.09
CA ASP A 451 14.17 -10.72 24.11
C ASP A 451 15.00 -10.35 22.86
N ARG A 452 15.12 -9.05 22.55
CA ARG A 452 15.96 -8.56 21.44
C ARG A 452 17.42 -8.38 21.80
N GLU A 453 17.76 -8.20 23.08
CA GLU A 453 19.14 -8.10 23.53
C GLU A 453 19.77 -9.48 23.78
N ALA A 454 18.93 -10.50 24.05
CA ALA A 454 19.38 -11.86 24.34
C ALA A 454 19.65 -12.75 23.11
N GLY A 455 19.36 -12.28 21.89
CA GLY A 455 19.55 -13.03 20.64
C GLY A 455 20.21 -12.20 19.57
#